data_AF-A0A067P579-F1
#
_entry.id   AF-A0A067P579-F1
#
_cell.length_a   1.000
_cell.length_b   1.000
_cell.length_c   1.000
_cell.angle_alpha   90.00
_cell.angle_beta   90.00
_cell.angle_gamma   90.00
#
_symmetry.space_group_name_H-M   'P 1'
#
loop_
_entity.id
_entity.type
_entity.pdbx_description
1 polymer ?
#
loop_
_entity_poly.entity_id
_entity_poly.type
_entity_poly.pdbx_seq_one_letter_code
_entity_poly.pdbx_strand_id
1 'polypeptide(L)'
;MSQTTYFFSIEDTSPSLEYQPWVDGDYTTGWQMWYTGSAFSQGSPGAEGTGVSYHSTSLFGANVTFHFYGTGFTLYGQSNCSFNVGVDGEVVATQLSSLNNVLYTDGDLSQGQHTVTLTATPNSTSSQILSFDGVVLSNSIPQSSGALVPRIFDNTDYDALQYFGNWTVQTDPRVPSVAHPASFHQTNISGASVFLNFTGRAVLVNGTVDSTSGRYSVELDGQMTLSNGSTSWFVPDALLFYMDGLDPNSTHLLNITNVDDGLTLQLNTFTVYSNVLTSGGASSGSGHSISGGLIAGVVVAVVAVIIILVLALSRRRRI
;
A
#
# COMPACT_ATOMS: atom_id res chain seq x y z
N MET A 1 4.00 -30.90 7.19
CA MET A 1 2.56 -30.57 7.16
C MET A 1 2.30 -29.91 5.82
N SER A 2 1.20 -30.25 5.14
CA SER A 2 0.87 -29.68 3.82
C SER A 2 0.53 -28.18 3.95
N GLN A 3 1.00 -27.37 3.01
CA GLN A 3 0.78 -25.93 2.95
C GLN A 3 0.08 -25.55 1.65
N THR A 4 -0.73 -24.50 1.70
CA THR A 4 -1.31 -23.87 0.52
C THR A 4 -0.60 -22.55 0.28
N THR A 5 -0.03 -22.39 -0.91
CA THR A 5 0.64 -21.17 -1.34
C THR A 5 -0.34 -20.29 -2.11
N TYR A 6 -0.30 -18.99 -1.85
CA TYR A 6 -1.02 -17.97 -2.59
C TYR A 6 -0.07 -16.83 -2.97
N PHE A 7 -0.52 -16.05 -3.94
CA PHE A 7 0.25 -14.94 -4.50
C PHE A 7 -0.52 -13.64 -4.37
N PHE A 8 0.21 -12.54 -4.19
CA PHE A 8 -0.34 -11.19 -4.10
C PHE A 8 0.56 -10.21 -4.85
N SER A 9 -0.01 -9.32 -5.65
CA SER A 9 0.74 -8.35 -6.45
C SER A 9 0.71 -6.96 -5.82
N ILE A 10 1.84 -6.27 -5.86
CA ILE A 10 1.97 -4.84 -5.57
C ILE A 10 2.55 -4.19 -6.82
N GLU A 11 1.76 -3.32 -7.45
CA GLU A 11 2.16 -2.56 -8.64
C GLU A 11 3.11 -1.41 -8.27
N ASP A 12 3.97 -0.99 -9.19
CA ASP A 12 4.93 0.11 -9.02
C ASP A 12 4.28 1.43 -8.56
N THR A 13 3.02 1.66 -8.91
CA THR A 13 2.21 2.83 -8.54
C THR A 13 1.80 2.87 -7.07
N SER A 14 2.02 1.79 -6.31
CA SER A 14 1.60 1.68 -4.91
C SER A 14 2.41 2.58 -3.98
N PRO A 15 1.77 3.45 -3.17
CA PRO A 15 2.43 4.16 -2.06
C PRO A 15 3.02 3.26 -0.97
N SER A 16 2.75 1.94 -0.99
CA SER A 16 3.42 0.97 -0.11
C SER A 16 4.86 0.66 -0.53
N LEU A 17 5.29 1.16 -1.68
CA LEU A 17 6.64 1.04 -2.19
C LEU A 17 7.43 2.31 -1.88
N GLU A 18 8.59 2.15 -1.23
CA GLU A 18 9.42 3.25 -0.76
C GLU A 18 10.55 3.53 -1.74
N TYR A 19 10.34 4.52 -2.61
CA TYR A 19 11.34 4.95 -3.58
C TYR A 19 12.28 6.01 -3.00
N GLN A 20 13.58 5.80 -3.17
CA GLN A 20 14.62 6.74 -2.79
C GLN A 20 15.47 7.14 -4.01
N PRO A 21 15.84 8.42 -4.14
CA PRO A 21 15.61 9.52 -3.19
C PRO A 21 14.19 10.12 -3.22
N TRP A 22 13.40 9.87 -4.27
CA TRP A 22 11.97 10.21 -4.36
C TRP A 22 11.30 9.38 -5.47
N VAL A 23 9.98 9.20 -5.39
CA VAL A 23 9.16 8.38 -6.29
C VAL A 23 8.93 9.03 -7.66
N ASP A 24 8.57 10.32 -7.69
CA ASP A 24 8.16 11.01 -8.91
C ASP A 24 8.96 12.31 -9.08
N GLY A 25 9.92 12.30 -10.01
CA GLY A 25 10.75 13.43 -10.38
C GLY A 25 11.43 13.21 -11.74
N ASP A 26 12.68 13.69 -11.89
CA ASP A 26 13.50 13.38 -13.07
C ASP A 26 14.22 12.03 -12.86
N TYR A 27 14.02 11.09 -13.78
CA TYR A 27 14.60 9.73 -13.70
C TYR A 27 16.14 9.73 -13.61
N THR A 28 16.81 10.82 -13.99
CA THR A 28 18.27 10.95 -13.88
C THR A 28 18.75 11.31 -12.47
N THR A 29 17.83 11.74 -11.60
CA THR A 29 18.11 12.19 -10.22
C THR A 29 17.26 11.49 -9.17
N GLY A 30 16.31 10.66 -9.58
CA GLY A 30 15.51 9.82 -8.71
C GLY A 30 14.71 8.80 -9.52
N TRP A 31 13.46 8.58 -9.13
CA TRP A 31 12.53 7.77 -9.91
C TRP A 31 11.54 8.66 -10.67
N GLN A 32 11.02 8.14 -11.77
CA GLN A 32 9.97 8.78 -12.55
C GLN A 32 9.03 7.73 -13.11
N MET A 33 7.72 7.93 -12.93
CA MET A 33 6.74 7.08 -13.57
C MET A 33 6.69 7.25 -15.10
N TRP A 34 6.62 6.12 -15.79
CA TRP A 34 6.57 5.96 -17.24
C TRP A 34 5.51 4.94 -17.62
N TYR A 35 4.79 5.18 -18.71
CA TYR A 35 3.82 4.23 -19.24
C TYR A 35 4.18 3.79 -20.66
N THR A 36 3.91 2.53 -21.04
CA THR A 36 4.23 2.04 -22.39
C THR A 36 3.52 2.79 -23.52
N GLY A 37 2.32 3.32 -23.28
CA GLY A 37 1.53 4.09 -24.25
C GLY A 37 1.66 5.61 -24.10
N SER A 38 1.92 6.13 -22.89
CA SER A 38 2.00 7.57 -22.63
C SER A 38 3.42 8.11 -22.43
N ALA A 39 4.42 7.21 -22.32
CA ALA A 39 5.79 7.51 -21.94
C ALA A 39 5.89 8.27 -20.60
N PHE A 40 6.95 9.08 -20.43
CA PHE A 40 7.07 10.02 -19.31
C PHE A 40 6.07 11.15 -19.43
N SER A 41 5.57 11.65 -18.30
CA SER A 41 4.62 12.76 -18.28
C SER A 41 5.20 13.98 -19.00
N GLN A 42 4.45 14.53 -19.95
CA GLN A 42 4.85 15.72 -20.73
C GLN A 42 4.47 17.04 -20.03
N GLY A 43 4.25 17.01 -18.70
CA GLY A 43 4.10 18.21 -17.88
C GLY A 43 2.66 18.67 -17.60
N SER A 44 1.65 17.84 -17.82
CA SER A 44 0.27 18.09 -17.34
C SER A 44 -0.06 17.14 -16.18
N PRO A 45 -0.04 17.61 -14.92
CA PRO A 45 -0.37 16.78 -13.77
C PRO A 45 -1.82 16.25 -13.86
N GLY A 46 -2.04 15.03 -13.38
CA GLY A 46 -3.36 14.40 -13.34
C GLY A 46 -3.83 13.77 -14.66
N ALA A 47 -2.93 13.64 -15.65
CA ALA A 47 -3.19 12.81 -16.81
C ALA A 47 -3.22 11.33 -16.41
N GLU A 48 -4.05 10.53 -17.08
CA GLU A 48 -4.06 9.08 -16.92
C GLU A 48 -3.04 8.43 -17.86
N GLY A 49 -2.27 7.49 -17.34
CA GLY A 49 -1.32 6.71 -18.13
C GLY A 49 -2.04 5.67 -19.01
N THR A 50 -1.45 5.32 -20.15
CA THR A 50 -1.97 4.26 -21.02
C THR A 50 -0.94 3.15 -21.17
N GLY A 51 -1.37 1.89 -21.04
CA GLY A 51 -0.48 0.73 -21.08
C GLY A 51 0.02 0.33 -19.69
N VAL A 52 1.20 -0.29 -19.64
CA VAL A 52 1.81 -0.80 -18.40
C VAL A 52 2.64 0.33 -17.76
N SER A 53 2.49 0.53 -16.46
CA SER A 53 3.28 1.48 -15.68
C SER A 53 4.64 0.89 -15.32
N TYR A 54 5.64 1.76 -15.23
CA TYR A 54 6.93 1.47 -14.64
C TYR A 54 7.40 2.70 -13.88
N HIS A 55 8.10 2.50 -12.78
CA HIS A 55 8.97 3.51 -12.21
C HIS A 55 10.39 3.30 -12.72
N SER A 56 10.94 4.31 -13.38
CA SER A 56 12.26 4.23 -14.03
C SER A 56 13.28 5.13 -13.35
N THR A 57 14.54 4.66 -13.32
CA THR A 57 15.68 5.45 -12.84
C THR A 57 16.94 5.16 -13.63
N SER A 58 17.75 6.20 -13.89
CA SER A 58 19.14 6.10 -14.34
C SER A 58 20.12 6.60 -13.29
N LEU A 59 19.67 6.83 -12.05
CA LEU A 59 20.51 7.28 -10.96
C LEU A 59 21.19 6.09 -10.29
N PHE A 60 22.52 6.13 -10.20
CA PHE A 60 23.28 5.15 -9.42
C PHE A 60 22.88 5.20 -7.93
N GLY A 61 22.50 4.05 -7.37
CA GLY A 61 22.12 3.92 -5.96
C GLY A 61 20.67 4.26 -5.66
N ALA A 62 19.89 4.72 -6.64
CA ALA A 62 18.44 4.82 -6.48
C ALA A 62 17.85 3.44 -6.17
N ASN A 63 16.91 3.40 -5.23
CA ASN A 63 16.34 2.14 -4.76
C ASN A 63 14.83 2.24 -4.54
N VAL A 64 14.20 1.07 -4.56
CA VAL A 64 12.81 0.85 -4.11
C VAL A 64 12.83 -0.21 -3.02
N THR A 65 12.16 0.07 -1.91
CA THR A 65 12.04 -0.85 -0.77
C THR A 65 10.59 -1.20 -0.51
N PHE A 66 10.33 -2.45 -0.12
CA PHE A 66 9.00 -2.89 0.31
C PHE A 66 9.10 -3.90 1.44
N HIS A 67 7.99 -4.02 2.18
CA HIS A 67 7.85 -4.92 3.31
C HIS A 67 6.71 -5.89 3.05
N PHE A 68 6.88 -7.15 3.46
CA PHE A 68 5.83 -8.13 3.33
C PHE A 68 5.94 -9.26 4.36
N TYR A 69 4.81 -9.89 4.62
CA TYR A 69 4.76 -11.17 5.33
C TYR A 69 4.63 -12.32 4.34
N GLY A 70 5.59 -13.22 4.27
CA GLY A 70 5.53 -14.31 3.29
C GLY A 70 6.73 -15.24 3.31
N THR A 71 6.89 -15.97 2.20
CA THR A 71 7.95 -16.99 2.00
C THR A 71 8.80 -16.71 0.76
N GLY A 72 8.50 -15.66 0.00
CA GLY A 72 9.24 -15.34 -1.20
C GLY A 72 8.58 -14.24 -2.02
N PHE A 73 9.27 -13.78 -3.04
CA PHE A 73 8.83 -12.73 -3.94
C PHE A 73 9.43 -12.90 -5.35
N THR A 74 8.82 -12.27 -6.33
CA THR A 74 9.37 -12.08 -7.67
C THR A 74 9.22 -10.61 -8.07
N LEU A 75 10.35 -9.98 -8.36
CA LEU A 75 10.44 -8.61 -8.85
C LEU A 75 10.28 -8.60 -10.37
N TYR A 76 9.35 -7.79 -10.86
CA TYR A 76 9.10 -7.60 -12.28
C TYR A 76 9.62 -6.23 -12.73
N GLY A 77 10.10 -6.19 -13.97
CA GLY A 77 10.68 -5.00 -14.55
C GLY A 77 11.69 -5.32 -15.66
N GLN A 78 12.29 -4.26 -16.18
CA GLN A 78 13.25 -4.32 -17.28
C GLN A 78 14.48 -3.51 -16.92
N SER A 79 15.65 -3.97 -17.35
CA SER A 79 16.88 -3.23 -17.11
C SER A 79 17.87 -3.43 -18.26
N ASN A 80 18.52 -2.36 -18.69
CA ASN A 80 19.75 -2.43 -19.49
C ASN A 80 21.00 -2.08 -18.63
N CYS A 81 20.82 -1.98 -17.31
CA CYS A 81 21.83 -1.72 -16.31
C CYS A 81 21.97 -2.89 -15.33
N SER A 82 23.06 -2.92 -14.58
CA SER A 82 23.20 -3.84 -13.44
C SER A 82 22.36 -3.35 -12.27
N PHE A 83 21.86 -4.27 -11.44
CA PHE A 83 21.22 -3.94 -10.16
C PHE A 83 21.58 -4.96 -9.07
N ASN A 84 21.31 -4.59 -7.82
CA ASN A 84 21.50 -5.45 -6.65
C ASN A 84 20.17 -5.64 -5.92
N VAL A 85 20.02 -6.76 -5.24
CA VAL A 85 18.88 -7.06 -4.37
C VAL A 85 19.39 -7.35 -2.96
N GLY A 86 18.78 -6.70 -1.98
CA GLY A 86 18.96 -6.99 -0.57
C GLY A 86 17.68 -7.53 0.07
N VAL A 87 17.84 -8.43 1.03
CA VAL A 87 16.77 -8.99 1.87
C VAL A 87 17.20 -8.88 3.32
N ASP A 88 16.35 -8.32 4.17
CA ASP A 88 16.54 -8.16 5.61
C ASP A 88 17.86 -7.46 6.01
N GLY A 89 18.28 -6.51 5.17
CA GLY A 89 19.50 -5.71 5.36
C GLY A 89 20.77 -6.35 4.80
N GLU A 90 20.70 -7.58 4.28
CA GLU A 90 21.83 -8.26 3.63
C GLU A 90 21.69 -8.23 2.11
N VAL A 91 22.80 -7.97 1.40
CA VAL A 91 22.81 -8.04 -0.07
C VAL A 91 22.92 -9.50 -0.49
N VAL A 92 21.83 -10.04 -1.06
CA VAL A 92 21.72 -11.45 -1.45
C VAL A 92 22.11 -11.69 -2.91
N ALA A 93 22.02 -10.67 -3.76
CA ALA A 93 22.39 -10.76 -5.16
C ALA A 93 22.95 -9.44 -5.70
N THR A 94 23.98 -9.51 -6.53
CA THR A 94 24.68 -8.34 -7.07
C THR A 94 24.91 -8.45 -8.57
N GLN A 95 24.96 -7.29 -9.25
CA GLN A 95 25.29 -7.21 -10.68
C GLN A 95 24.37 -8.07 -11.56
N LEU A 96 23.09 -8.08 -11.22
CA LEU A 96 22.06 -8.81 -11.95
C LEU A 96 21.68 -8.09 -13.24
N SER A 97 21.13 -8.86 -14.17
CA SER A 97 20.50 -8.37 -15.40
C SER A 97 19.09 -8.94 -15.52
N SER A 98 18.15 -8.17 -16.07
CA SER A 98 16.78 -8.65 -16.24
C SER A 98 16.68 -9.72 -17.32
N LEU A 99 15.82 -10.73 -17.12
CA LEU A 99 15.51 -11.76 -18.12
C LEU A 99 13.99 -11.92 -18.23
N ASN A 100 13.42 -11.77 -19.44
CA ASN A 100 11.97 -11.94 -19.70
C ASN A 100 11.08 -11.16 -18.72
N ASN A 101 11.37 -9.89 -18.49
CA ASN A 101 10.68 -8.99 -17.54
C ASN A 101 10.77 -9.40 -16.06
N VAL A 102 11.62 -10.37 -15.70
CA VAL A 102 11.93 -10.71 -14.31
C VAL A 102 13.27 -10.10 -13.94
N LEU A 103 13.28 -9.35 -12.84
CA LEU A 103 14.50 -8.79 -12.26
C LEU A 103 15.15 -9.79 -11.30
N TYR A 104 14.37 -10.38 -10.40
CA TYR A 104 14.86 -11.33 -9.41
C TYR A 104 13.71 -12.14 -8.80
N THR A 105 13.99 -13.37 -8.40
CA THR A 105 13.07 -14.23 -7.65
C THR A 105 13.82 -14.84 -6.48
N ASP A 106 13.19 -14.78 -5.30
CA ASP A 106 13.56 -15.57 -4.13
C ASP A 106 12.31 -16.28 -3.61
N GLY A 107 12.35 -17.61 -3.51
CA GLY A 107 11.22 -18.44 -3.11
C GLY A 107 11.46 -19.23 -1.82
N ASP A 108 12.62 -19.08 -1.19
CA ASP A 108 13.09 -19.97 -0.12
C ASP A 108 13.23 -19.22 1.22
N LEU A 109 12.49 -18.12 1.40
CA LEU A 109 12.48 -17.37 2.64
C LEU A 109 11.66 -18.11 3.70
N SER A 110 12.13 -18.03 4.96
CA SER A 110 11.36 -18.52 6.10
C SER A 110 10.07 -17.72 6.24
N GLN A 111 8.93 -18.37 6.54
CA GLN A 111 7.69 -17.65 6.81
C GLN A 111 7.90 -16.54 7.85
N GLY A 112 7.71 -15.29 7.46
CA GLY A 112 7.96 -14.16 8.35
C GLY A 112 7.76 -12.80 7.69
N GLN A 113 8.03 -11.74 8.46
CA GLN A 113 8.16 -10.39 7.92
C GLN A 113 9.53 -10.23 7.28
N HIS A 114 9.55 -9.69 6.07
CA HIS A 114 10.77 -9.44 5.31
C HIS A 114 10.79 -8.01 4.78
N THR A 115 12.00 -7.48 4.61
CA THR A 115 12.27 -6.22 3.93
C THR A 115 13.13 -6.48 2.71
N VAL A 116 12.69 -6.01 1.55
CA VAL A 116 13.42 -6.21 0.29
C VAL A 116 13.76 -4.85 -0.32
N THR A 117 14.99 -4.69 -0.78
CA THR A 117 15.46 -3.48 -1.46
C THR A 117 16.07 -3.85 -2.81
N LEU A 118 15.55 -3.24 -3.88
CA LEU A 118 16.13 -3.28 -5.22
C LEU A 118 16.91 -1.99 -5.47
N THR A 119 18.20 -2.11 -5.80
CA THR A 119 19.09 -0.95 -5.98
C THR A 119 19.69 -0.91 -7.39
N ALA A 120 19.46 0.19 -8.11
CA ALA A 120 19.99 0.43 -9.45
C ALA A 120 21.50 0.71 -9.41
N THR A 121 22.26 0.09 -10.33
CA THR A 121 23.71 0.37 -10.50
C THR A 121 24.07 0.71 -11.96
N PRO A 122 23.42 1.71 -12.59
CA PRO A 122 23.80 2.19 -13.92
C PRO A 122 25.22 2.80 -13.93
N ASN A 123 25.90 2.66 -15.06
CA ASN A 123 27.14 3.35 -15.34
C ASN A 123 26.85 4.83 -15.66
N SER A 124 27.50 5.73 -14.91
CA SER A 124 27.32 7.18 -14.97
C SER A 124 27.55 7.82 -16.34
N THR A 125 28.20 7.12 -17.28
CA THR A 125 28.45 7.63 -18.64
C THR A 125 27.53 7.04 -19.71
N SER A 126 26.44 6.37 -19.32
CA SER A 126 25.58 5.62 -20.24
C SER A 126 24.10 5.98 -20.11
N SER A 127 23.30 5.64 -21.13
CA SER A 127 21.83 5.75 -21.12
C SER A 127 21.18 4.56 -20.42
N GLN A 128 21.78 4.11 -19.32
CA GLN A 128 21.36 2.93 -18.59
C GLN A 128 20.21 3.24 -17.63
N ILE A 129 19.16 2.43 -17.67
CA ILE A 129 17.91 2.60 -16.94
C ILE A 129 17.51 1.26 -16.33
N LEU A 130 17.07 1.32 -15.08
CA LEU A 130 16.26 0.29 -14.43
C LEU A 130 14.81 0.77 -14.44
N SER A 131 13.89 -0.07 -14.91
CA SER A 131 12.45 0.17 -14.88
C SER A 131 11.79 -0.93 -14.04
N PHE A 132 11.17 -0.55 -12.93
CA PHE A 132 10.48 -1.44 -12.01
C PHE A 132 8.96 -1.42 -12.31
N ASP A 133 8.35 -2.59 -12.44
CA ASP A 133 6.93 -2.79 -12.78
C ASP A 133 6.10 -3.13 -11.54
N GLY A 134 6.65 -3.98 -10.67
CA GLY A 134 5.97 -4.40 -9.46
C GLY A 134 6.59 -5.64 -8.85
N VAL A 135 5.92 -6.16 -7.84
CA VAL A 135 6.33 -7.39 -7.14
C VAL A 135 5.14 -8.32 -6.96
N VAL A 136 5.39 -9.61 -7.20
CA VAL A 136 4.49 -10.68 -6.78
C VAL A 136 5.07 -11.34 -5.54
N LEU A 137 4.35 -11.24 -4.43
CA LEU A 137 4.65 -11.86 -3.17
C LEU A 137 4.08 -13.28 -3.16
N SER A 138 4.80 -14.20 -2.52
CA SER A 138 4.34 -15.56 -2.24
C SER A 138 4.22 -15.75 -0.73
N ASN A 139 3.13 -16.37 -0.31
CA ASN A 139 2.88 -16.65 1.09
C ASN A 139 2.26 -18.03 1.24
N SER A 140 2.51 -18.67 2.38
CA SER A 140 2.05 -20.02 2.66
C SER A 140 1.20 -20.05 3.93
N ILE A 141 0.10 -20.81 3.88
CA ILE A 141 -0.75 -21.08 5.04
C ILE A 141 -0.78 -22.58 5.31
N PRO A 142 -0.85 -23.03 6.57
CA PRO A 142 -1.12 -24.42 6.87
C PRO A 142 -2.45 -24.82 6.20
N GLN A 143 -2.50 -25.95 5.50
CA GLN A 143 -3.72 -26.41 4.82
C GLN A 143 -4.90 -26.58 5.80
N SER A 144 -4.61 -26.85 7.07
CA SER A 144 -5.60 -26.91 8.15
C SER A 144 -6.29 -25.58 8.43
N SER A 145 -5.81 -24.46 7.87
CA SER A 145 -6.38 -23.13 8.05
C SER A 145 -7.54 -22.86 7.07
N GLY A 146 -7.78 -23.73 6.09
CA GLY A 146 -8.79 -23.51 5.06
C GLY A 146 -8.35 -22.53 3.97
N ALA A 147 -9.29 -22.13 3.11
CA ALA A 147 -9.02 -21.18 2.04
C ALA A 147 -9.08 -19.73 2.53
N LEU A 148 -8.28 -18.86 1.92
CA LEU A 148 -8.40 -17.41 2.11
C LEU A 148 -9.61 -16.91 1.33
N VAL A 149 -10.52 -16.25 2.04
CA VAL A 149 -11.72 -15.65 1.46
C VAL A 149 -11.66 -14.14 1.65
N PRO A 150 -11.71 -13.35 0.57
CA PRO A 150 -11.80 -11.90 0.67
C PRO A 150 -13.22 -11.48 1.08
N ARG A 151 -13.31 -10.54 2.01
CA ARG A 151 -14.49 -9.70 2.23
C ARG A 151 -14.14 -8.28 1.81
N ILE A 152 -14.85 -7.77 0.82
CA ILE A 152 -14.69 -6.42 0.31
C ILE A 152 -15.72 -5.53 1.02
N PHE A 153 -15.27 -4.40 1.52
CA PHE A 153 -16.09 -3.32 2.04
C PHE A 153 -15.96 -2.15 1.08
N ASP A 154 -17.07 -1.76 0.46
CA ASP A 154 -17.14 -0.54 -0.31
C ASP A 154 -16.94 0.66 0.62
N ASN A 155 -16.34 1.74 0.12
CA ASN A 155 -16.17 2.98 0.87
C ASN A 155 -17.48 3.55 1.47
N THR A 156 -18.64 3.12 1.00
CA THR A 156 -19.97 3.53 1.48
C THR A 156 -20.61 2.54 2.46
N ASP A 157 -19.91 1.47 2.87
CA ASP A 157 -20.35 0.56 3.93
C ASP A 157 -20.21 1.23 5.31
N TYR A 158 -21.13 2.14 5.64
CA TYR A 158 -21.12 2.90 6.88
C TYR A 158 -21.41 2.06 8.14
N ASP A 159 -21.85 0.80 7.98
CA ASP A 159 -21.99 -0.13 9.11
C ASP A 159 -20.62 -0.67 9.55
N ALA A 160 -19.69 -0.82 8.62
CA ALA A 160 -18.31 -1.26 8.88
C ALA A 160 -17.30 -0.11 9.01
N LEU A 161 -17.41 0.92 8.17
CA LEU A 161 -16.48 2.03 8.06
C LEU A 161 -16.99 3.26 8.81
N GLN A 162 -16.20 3.72 9.78
CA GLN A 162 -16.54 4.86 10.62
C GLN A 162 -15.71 6.08 10.24
N TYR A 163 -16.31 7.02 9.53
CA TYR A 163 -15.66 8.26 9.10
C TYR A 163 -15.78 9.37 10.15
N PHE A 164 -14.68 10.08 10.39
CA PHE A 164 -14.58 11.25 11.26
C PHE A 164 -13.98 12.44 10.52
N GLY A 165 -14.46 13.63 10.83
CA GLY A 165 -14.13 14.84 10.07
C GLY A 165 -15.02 15.00 8.84
N ASN A 166 -14.65 15.92 7.94
CA ASN A 166 -15.44 16.21 6.75
C ASN A 166 -15.01 15.28 5.59
N TRP A 167 -15.92 14.42 5.17
CA TRP A 167 -15.76 13.52 4.03
C TRP A 167 -16.87 13.76 3.02
N THR A 168 -16.53 13.63 1.74
CA THR A 168 -17.49 13.74 0.64
C THR A 168 -17.40 12.51 -0.24
N VAL A 169 -18.55 12.05 -0.70
CA VAL A 169 -18.62 11.01 -1.73
C VAL A 169 -18.47 11.68 -3.09
N GLN A 170 -17.52 11.20 -3.88
CA GLN A 170 -17.22 11.66 -5.23
C GLN A 170 -17.45 10.53 -6.23
N THR A 171 -17.59 10.89 -7.51
CA THR A 171 -17.72 9.94 -8.61
C THR A 171 -16.88 10.41 -9.80
N ASP A 172 -16.10 9.51 -10.38
CA ASP A 172 -15.40 9.70 -11.64
C ASP A 172 -15.56 8.41 -12.46
N PRO A 173 -15.92 8.47 -13.76
CA PRO A 173 -16.11 7.27 -14.57
C PRO A 173 -14.87 6.40 -14.76
N ARG A 174 -13.70 6.87 -14.32
CA ARG A 174 -12.43 6.13 -14.36
C ARG A 174 -12.12 5.40 -13.05
N VAL A 175 -12.83 5.69 -11.96
CA VAL A 175 -12.53 5.16 -10.61
C VAL A 175 -13.51 4.04 -10.23
N PRO A 176 -13.05 2.90 -9.70
CA PRO A 176 -11.66 2.43 -9.68
C PRO A 176 -11.15 2.04 -11.08
N SER A 177 -12.06 1.77 -12.02
CA SER A 177 -11.72 1.50 -13.42
C SER A 177 -12.86 1.90 -14.35
N VAL A 178 -12.53 2.17 -15.62
CA VAL A 178 -13.53 2.45 -16.68
C VAL A 178 -14.53 1.31 -16.87
N ALA A 179 -14.09 0.06 -16.65
CA ALA A 179 -14.95 -1.11 -16.82
C ALA A 179 -15.98 -1.27 -15.69
N HIS A 180 -15.62 -0.87 -14.47
CA HIS A 180 -16.45 -1.01 -13.27
C HIS A 180 -16.35 0.26 -12.41
N PRO A 181 -16.95 1.38 -12.85
CA PRO A 181 -16.87 2.62 -12.09
C PRO A 181 -17.70 2.53 -10.80
N ALA A 182 -17.19 3.14 -9.73
CA ALA A 182 -17.82 3.24 -8.42
C ALA A 182 -17.50 4.60 -7.77
N SER A 183 -18.27 4.96 -6.75
CA SER A 183 -17.98 6.16 -5.95
C SER A 183 -16.77 5.96 -5.05
N PHE A 184 -16.03 7.02 -4.76
CA PHE A 184 -14.93 7.04 -3.79
C PHE A 184 -15.16 8.10 -2.71
N HIS A 185 -14.56 7.91 -1.54
CA HIS A 185 -14.67 8.85 -0.42
C HIS A 185 -13.44 9.74 -0.42
N GLN A 186 -13.65 11.05 -0.34
CA GLN A 186 -12.58 12.03 -0.37
C GLN A 186 -12.68 12.99 0.81
N THR A 187 -11.52 13.30 1.39
CA THR A 187 -11.33 14.45 2.28
C THR A 187 -10.09 15.22 1.86
N ASN A 188 -10.08 16.52 2.13
CA ASN A 188 -8.90 17.38 2.04
C ASN A 188 -8.61 18.10 3.37
N ILE A 189 -9.21 17.62 4.47
CA ILE A 189 -9.08 18.21 5.79
C ILE A 189 -8.07 17.40 6.58
N SER A 190 -7.04 18.06 7.11
CA SER A 190 -6.07 17.39 7.99
C SER A 190 -6.76 16.87 9.26
N GLY A 191 -6.46 15.64 9.64
CA GLY A 191 -7.06 14.95 10.79
C GLY A 191 -8.39 14.27 10.51
N ALA A 192 -8.98 14.42 9.32
CA ALA A 192 -10.12 13.59 8.91
C ALA A 192 -9.65 12.13 8.73
N SER A 193 -10.42 11.19 9.29
CA SER A 193 -10.01 9.78 9.37
C SER A 193 -11.15 8.81 9.13
N VAL A 194 -10.80 7.56 8.88
CA VAL A 194 -11.74 6.42 8.79
C VAL A 194 -11.19 5.24 9.58
N PHE A 195 -12.09 4.55 10.28
CA PHE A 195 -11.76 3.35 11.05
C PHE A 195 -12.48 2.12 10.49
N LEU A 196 -11.79 0.98 10.55
CA LEU A 196 -12.33 -0.34 10.30
C LEU A 196 -11.90 -1.28 11.43
N ASN A 197 -12.88 -1.84 12.15
CA ASN A 197 -12.64 -2.99 13.00
C ASN A 197 -12.89 -4.27 12.19
N PHE A 198 -11.93 -5.18 12.15
CA PHE A 198 -12.06 -6.41 11.39
C PHE A 198 -11.43 -7.61 12.11
N THR A 199 -11.81 -8.80 11.69
CA THR A 199 -11.17 -10.06 12.10
C THR A 199 -10.76 -10.80 10.85
N GLY A 200 -9.46 -11.03 10.71
CA GLY A 200 -8.87 -11.54 9.48
C GLY A 200 -7.35 -11.49 9.54
N ARG A 201 -6.72 -12.21 8.61
CA ARG A 201 -5.27 -12.38 8.53
C ARG A 201 -4.58 -11.24 7.79
N ALA A 202 -5.28 -10.62 6.84
CA ALA A 202 -4.71 -9.57 6.00
C ALA A 202 -5.75 -8.50 5.71
N VAL A 203 -5.27 -7.27 5.49
CA VAL A 203 -6.08 -6.12 5.11
C VAL A 203 -5.37 -5.33 4.02
N LEU A 204 -6.15 -4.91 3.02
CA LEU A 204 -5.73 -4.07 1.91
C LEU A 204 -6.65 -2.85 1.87
N VAL A 205 -6.09 -1.71 1.49
CA VAL A 205 -6.86 -0.50 1.21
C VAL A 205 -6.48 0.04 -0.15
N ASN A 206 -7.49 0.26 -0.98
CA ASN A 206 -7.33 0.80 -2.31
C ASN A 206 -7.95 2.20 -2.38
N GLY A 207 -7.36 3.06 -3.19
CA GLY A 207 -7.82 4.43 -3.38
C GLY A 207 -7.19 5.10 -4.59
N THR A 208 -7.67 6.29 -4.90
CA THR A 208 -7.13 7.10 -5.99
C THR A 208 -5.94 7.92 -5.50
N VAL A 209 -4.86 7.94 -6.29
CA VAL A 209 -3.70 8.81 -6.08
C VAL A 209 -3.47 9.68 -7.30
N ASP A 210 -3.17 10.95 -7.05
CA ASP A 210 -2.98 11.96 -8.09
C ASP A 210 -2.15 13.17 -7.61
N SER A 211 -2.06 14.19 -8.46
CA SER A 211 -1.30 15.42 -8.16
C SER A 211 -1.89 16.29 -7.06
N THR A 212 -3.12 15.99 -6.61
CA THR A 212 -3.78 16.67 -5.50
C THR A 212 -3.70 15.88 -4.20
N SER A 213 -3.29 14.62 -4.29
CA SER A 213 -3.20 13.70 -3.17
C SER A 213 -2.03 14.04 -2.27
N GLY A 214 -2.22 13.89 -0.96
CA GLY A 214 -1.22 14.23 0.06
C GLY A 214 -0.69 13.02 0.82
N ARG A 215 0.00 13.30 1.93
CA ARG A 215 0.40 12.26 2.87
C ARG A 215 -0.78 11.82 3.72
N TYR A 216 -0.76 10.55 4.09
CA TYR A 216 -1.72 9.95 5.02
C TYR A 216 -0.98 9.04 5.99
N SER A 217 -1.50 8.91 7.20
CA SER A 217 -1.02 7.93 8.16
C SER A 217 -1.96 6.73 8.20
N VAL A 218 -1.39 5.55 8.27
CA VAL A 218 -2.11 4.31 8.55
C VAL A 218 -1.67 3.82 9.91
N GLU A 219 -2.63 3.61 10.81
CA GLU A 219 -2.42 3.00 12.11
C GLU A 219 -3.15 1.67 12.17
N LEU A 220 -2.42 0.58 12.40
CA LEU A 220 -2.96 -0.77 12.58
C LEU A 220 -2.47 -1.32 13.91
N ASP A 221 -3.41 -1.61 14.82
CA ASP A 221 -3.13 -2.13 16.16
C ASP A 221 -2.07 -1.32 16.95
N GLY A 222 -2.10 0.01 16.76
CA GLY A 222 -1.18 0.94 17.40
C GLY A 222 0.18 1.09 16.72
N GLN A 223 0.45 0.38 15.62
CA GLN A 223 1.61 0.62 14.76
C GLN A 223 1.25 1.61 13.66
N MET A 224 2.00 2.69 13.57
CA MET A 224 1.74 3.78 12.62
C MET A 224 2.78 3.82 11.52
N THR A 225 2.31 3.88 10.27
CA THR A 225 3.10 4.14 9.06
C THR A 225 2.63 5.44 8.43
N LEU A 226 3.57 6.22 7.88
CA LEU A 226 3.28 7.41 7.09
C LEU A 226 3.58 7.11 5.62
N SER A 227 2.58 7.30 4.77
CA SER A 227 2.70 7.08 3.32
C SER A 227 2.39 8.37 2.56
N ASN A 228 2.81 8.43 1.30
CA ASN A 228 2.57 9.57 0.43
C ASN A 228 1.82 9.14 -0.83
N GLY A 229 0.60 9.64 -1.02
CA GLY A 229 -0.20 9.39 -2.21
C GLY A 229 0.03 10.40 -3.33
N SER A 230 0.96 11.34 -3.23
CA SER A 230 1.21 12.30 -4.30
C SER A 230 1.89 11.63 -5.50
N THR A 231 1.32 11.81 -6.69
CA THR A 231 1.94 11.44 -7.97
C THR A 231 1.59 12.46 -9.06
N SER A 232 2.43 12.58 -10.09
CA SER A 232 2.11 13.45 -11.24
C SER A 232 0.99 12.91 -12.14
N TRP A 233 0.62 11.63 -11.98
CA TRP A 233 -0.37 10.96 -12.80
C TRP A 233 -1.66 10.69 -12.03
N PHE A 234 -2.74 10.45 -12.74
CA PHE A 234 -3.98 9.96 -12.15
C PHE A 234 -3.95 8.42 -12.14
N VAL A 235 -3.89 7.82 -10.94
CA VAL A 235 -3.98 6.37 -10.74
C VAL A 235 -5.28 6.07 -10.00
N PRO A 236 -6.29 5.49 -10.67
CA PRO A 236 -7.65 5.43 -10.14
C PRO A 236 -7.82 4.46 -8.96
N ASP A 237 -6.99 3.42 -8.85
CA ASP A 237 -7.12 2.35 -7.84
C ASP A 237 -5.77 1.81 -7.36
N ALA A 238 -4.94 2.68 -6.78
CA ALA A 238 -3.67 2.28 -6.18
C ALA A 238 -3.87 1.54 -4.85
N LEU A 239 -3.00 0.58 -4.57
CA LEU A 239 -2.89 -0.06 -3.26
C LEU A 239 -2.26 0.92 -2.27
N LEU A 240 -3.07 1.55 -1.43
CA LEU A 240 -2.58 2.53 -0.45
C LEU A 240 -1.92 1.88 0.76
N PHE A 241 -2.38 0.67 1.12
CA PHE A 241 -1.86 -0.06 2.27
C PHE A 241 -2.12 -1.56 2.11
N TYR A 242 -1.16 -2.35 2.58
CA TYR A 242 -1.24 -3.80 2.67
C TYR A 242 -0.59 -4.29 3.96
N MET A 243 -1.26 -5.21 4.65
CA MET A 243 -0.68 -5.96 5.75
C MET A 243 -1.22 -7.39 5.72
N ASP A 244 -0.33 -8.36 5.96
CA ASP A 244 -0.63 -9.79 6.09
C ASP A 244 0.14 -10.34 7.31
N GLY A 245 -0.16 -11.57 7.71
CA GLY A 245 0.42 -12.21 8.88
C GLY A 245 -0.21 -11.77 10.19
N LEU A 246 -1.39 -11.14 10.15
CA LEU A 246 -2.18 -10.82 11.35
C LEU A 246 -2.79 -12.09 11.94
N ASP A 247 -3.12 -12.07 13.24
CA ASP A 247 -3.80 -13.19 13.89
C ASP A 247 -5.25 -13.28 13.38
N PRO A 248 -5.61 -14.32 12.60
CA PRO A 248 -6.93 -14.41 11.97
C PRO A 248 -8.10 -14.51 12.95
N ASN A 249 -7.85 -14.78 14.24
CA ASN A 249 -8.90 -14.93 15.26
C ASN A 249 -9.03 -13.70 16.16
N SER A 250 -8.16 -12.70 16.00
CA SER A 250 -8.18 -11.49 16.79
C SER A 250 -8.91 -10.36 16.06
N THR A 251 -9.48 -9.43 16.83
CA THR A 251 -10.04 -8.20 16.24
C THR A 251 -8.92 -7.18 16.13
N HIS A 252 -8.72 -6.70 14.90
CA HIS A 252 -7.77 -5.67 14.53
C HIS A 252 -8.48 -4.33 14.34
N LEU A 253 -7.77 -3.24 14.63
CA LEU A 253 -8.24 -1.88 14.42
C LEU A 253 -7.33 -1.18 13.40
N LEU A 254 -7.90 -0.89 12.22
CA LEU A 254 -7.29 -0.06 11.21
C LEU A 254 -7.85 1.37 11.30
N ASN A 255 -6.97 2.36 11.26
CA ASN A 255 -7.29 3.78 11.19
C ASN A 255 -6.45 4.44 10.09
N ILE A 256 -7.09 5.14 9.16
CA ILE A 256 -6.42 5.90 8.10
C ILE A 256 -6.78 7.36 8.25
N THR A 257 -5.78 8.24 8.30
CA THR A 257 -5.97 9.67 8.56
C THR A 257 -5.26 10.49 7.48
N ASN A 258 -5.95 11.49 6.92
CA ASN A 258 -5.31 12.50 6.10
C ASN A 258 -4.46 13.41 7.00
N VAL A 259 -3.17 13.58 6.70
CA VAL A 259 -2.30 14.41 7.53
C VAL A 259 -2.05 15.79 6.95
N ASP A 260 -2.24 15.98 5.64
CA ASP A 260 -1.95 17.24 4.95
C ASP A 260 -3.23 18.05 4.68
N ASP A 261 -3.26 19.28 5.19
CA ASP A 261 -4.41 20.18 5.00
C ASP A 261 -4.43 20.74 3.58
N GLY A 262 -5.58 20.67 2.91
CA GLY A 262 -5.75 21.10 1.53
C GLY A 262 -5.34 20.08 0.46
N LEU A 263 -4.62 19.00 0.83
CA LEU A 263 -4.32 17.88 -0.05
C LEU A 263 -5.30 16.71 0.21
N THR A 264 -5.59 15.92 -0.81
CA THR A 264 -6.64 14.92 -0.75
C THR A 264 -6.16 13.57 -0.25
N LEU A 265 -7.03 12.89 0.49
CA LEU A 265 -7.02 11.44 0.69
C LEU A 265 -8.30 10.88 0.07
N GLN A 266 -8.15 9.93 -0.86
CA GLN A 266 -9.24 9.33 -1.64
C GLN A 266 -9.27 7.82 -1.41
N LEU A 267 -10.43 7.26 -1.06
CA LEU A 267 -10.59 5.86 -0.65
C LEU A 267 -11.69 5.17 -1.47
N ASN A 268 -11.36 4.00 -2.03
CA ASN A 268 -12.25 3.21 -2.88
C ASN A 268 -12.82 2.01 -2.12
N THR A 269 -11.96 1.09 -1.68
CA THR A 269 -12.38 -0.16 -1.05
C THR A 269 -11.41 -0.59 0.04
N PHE A 270 -11.93 -1.38 0.98
CA PHE A 270 -11.15 -2.10 1.98
C PHE A 270 -11.38 -3.59 1.76
N THR A 271 -10.32 -4.39 1.68
CA THR A 271 -10.43 -5.84 1.54
C THR A 271 -9.80 -6.53 2.73
N VAL A 272 -10.56 -7.36 3.43
CA VAL A 272 -10.07 -8.19 4.53
C VAL A 272 -10.07 -9.64 4.10
N TYR A 273 -8.94 -10.32 4.26
CA TYR A 273 -8.84 -11.76 4.02
C TYR A 273 -8.99 -12.51 5.33
N SER A 274 -9.87 -13.50 5.32
CA SER A 274 -10.13 -14.37 6.46
C SER A 274 -9.95 -15.84 6.07
N ASN A 275 -9.63 -16.65 7.06
CA ASN A 275 -9.48 -18.09 6.92
C ASN A 275 -10.83 -18.76 7.17
N VAL A 276 -11.40 -19.43 6.17
CA VAL A 276 -12.63 -20.22 6.37
C VAL A 276 -12.27 -21.70 6.39
N LEU A 277 -12.40 -22.32 7.57
CA LEU A 277 -12.39 -23.77 7.69
C LEU A 277 -13.61 -24.32 6.93
N THR A 278 -13.39 -25.16 5.93
CA THR A 278 -14.47 -25.91 5.28
C THR A 278 -14.98 -27.01 6.22
N SER A 279 -15.69 -26.63 7.28
CA SER A 279 -16.49 -27.57 8.06
C SER A 279 -17.79 -27.85 7.30
N GLY A 280 -17.95 -29.05 6.77
CA GLY A 280 -19.25 -29.51 6.29
C GLY A 280 -20.27 -29.50 7.44
N GLY A 281 -21.43 -28.86 7.22
CA GLY A 281 -22.62 -28.99 8.07
C GLY A 281 -22.79 -27.90 9.15
N ALA A 282 -23.99 -27.29 9.15
CA ALA A 282 -24.40 -26.10 9.88
C ALA A 282 -24.39 -26.19 11.42
N SER A 283 -24.23 -25.04 12.09
CA SER A 283 -25.18 -24.56 13.11
C SER A 283 -25.02 -23.06 13.40
N SER A 284 -26.14 -22.37 13.48
CA SER A 284 -26.28 -20.95 13.82
C SER A 284 -26.00 -20.72 15.31
N GLY A 285 -24.92 -19.98 15.60
CA GLY A 285 -24.58 -19.50 16.94
C GLY A 285 -24.70 -17.98 17.01
N SER A 286 -25.70 -17.49 17.73
CA SER A 286 -25.92 -16.08 18.04
C SER A 286 -24.82 -15.53 18.96
N GLY A 287 -23.88 -14.75 18.40
CA GLY A 287 -22.88 -14.01 19.17
C GLY A 287 -23.40 -12.63 19.57
N HIS A 288 -23.36 -12.32 20.87
CA HIS A 288 -23.71 -11.01 21.42
C HIS A 288 -22.76 -9.94 20.89
N SER A 289 -23.30 -8.89 20.27
CA SER A 289 -22.58 -7.68 19.92
C SER A 289 -22.35 -6.84 21.17
N ILE A 290 -21.08 -6.63 21.53
CA ILE A 290 -20.71 -5.57 22.47
C ILE A 290 -20.77 -4.26 21.68
N SER A 291 -21.59 -3.31 22.13
CA SER A 291 -21.79 -2.03 21.46
C SER A 291 -20.48 -1.25 21.33
N GLY A 292 -20.02 -1.04 20.10
CA GLY A 292 -18.77 -0.33 19.76
C GLY A 292 -18.67 1.12 20.26
N GLY A 293 -19.75 1.68 20.81
CA GLY A 293 -19.77 3.02 21.38
C GLY A 293 -18.90 3.23 22.63
N LEU A 294 -18.50 2.16 23.34
CA LEU A 294 -17.70 2.31 24.57
C LEU A 294 -16.18 2.33 24.34
N ILE A 295 -15.71 1.83 23.19
CA ILE A 295 -14.27 1.69 22.89
C ILE A 295 -13.76 2.89 22.08
N ALA A 296 -14.55 3.41 21.14
CA ALA A 296 -14.22 4.62 20.39
C ALA A 296 -13.99 5.84 21.30
N GLY A 297 -14.70 5.94 22.43
CA GLY A 297 -14.55 7.03 23.39
C GLY A 297 -13.18 7.08 24.10
N VAL A 298 -12.52 5.93 24.29
CA VAL A 298 -11.21 5.86 24.98
C VAL A 298 -10.08 6.24 24.03
N VAL A 299 -10.17 5.85 22.75
CA VAL A 299 -9.12 6.13 21.75
C VAL A 299 -9.12 7.60 21.32
N VAL A 300 -10.30 8.21 21.14
CA VAL A 300 -10.42 9.65 20.83
C VAL A 300 -9.81 10.52 21.94
N ALA A 301 -9.95 10.12 23.20
CA ALA A 301 -9.35 10.86 24.32
C ALA A 301 -7.81 10.80 24.31
N VAL A 302 -7.21 9.66 23.94
CA VAL A 302 -5.75 9.51 23.86
C VAL A 302 -5.17 10.32 22.70
N VAL A 303 -5.79 10.26 21.52
CA VAL A 303 -5.36 11.03 20.34
C VAL A 303 -5.47 12.54 20.59
N ALA A 304 -6.56 13.00 21.21
CA ALA A 304 -6.71 14.42 21.56
C ALA A 304 -5.63 14.90 22.54
N VAL A 305 -5.26 14.08 23.53
CA VAL A 305 -4.19 14.39 24.49
C VAL A 305 -2.82 14.47 23.82
N ILE A 306 -2.53 13.57 22.87
CA ILE A 306 -1.27 13.57 22.10
C ILE A 306 -1.18 14.82 21.22
N ILE A 307 -2.26 15.20 20.53
CA ILE A 307 -2.31 16.41 19.71
C ILE A 307 -2.06 17.67 20.56
N ILE A 308 -2.69 17.76 21.74
CA ILE A 308 -2.48 18.88 22.68
C ILE A 308 -1.02 18.95 23.14
N LEU A 309 -0.38 17.81 23.43
CA LEU A 309 1.03 17.75 23.81
C LEU A 309 1.97 18.20 22.68
N VAL A 310 1.71 17.77 21.44
CA VAL A 310 2.50 18.18 20.27
C VAL A 310 2.37 19.69 20.01
N LEU A 311 1.16 20.24 20.13
CA LEU A 311 0.92 21.68 19.99
C LEU A 311 1.56 22.49 21.12
N ALA A 312 1.57 21.98 22.36
CA ALA A 312 2.23 22.64 23.49
C ALA A 312 3.76 22.65 23.35
N LEU A 313 4.35 21.55 22.87
CA LEU A 313 5.79 21.42 22.65
C LEU A 313 6.27 22.26 21.45
N SER A 314 5.47 22.36 20.40
CA SER A 314 5.81 23.20 19.23
C SER A 314 5.73 24.69 19.54
N ARG A 315 4.82 25.13 20.42
CA ARG A 315 4.77 26.53 20.89
C ARG A 315 5.95 26.92 21.79
N ARG A 316 6.44 25.99 22.62
CA ARG A 316 7.64 26.22 23.46
C ARG A 316 8.95 26.33 22.66
N ARG A 317 8.99 25.85 21.42
CA ARG A 317 10.15 25.97 20.53
C ARG A 317 10.17 27.28 19.72
N ARG A 318 9.11 28.09 19.80
CA ARG A 318 8.97 29.36 19.04
C ARG A 318 9.03 30.62 19.91
N ILE A 319 9.41 30.50 21.18
CA ILE A 319 9.72 31.60 22.11
C ILE A 319 11.18 31.42 22.53
#